data_AF-A0A7K3WJC8-F1
#
_entry.id   AF-A0A7K3WJC8-F1
#
_cell.length_a   1.000
_cell.length_b   1.000
_cell.length_c   1.000
_cell.angle_alpha   90.00
_cell.angle_beta   90.00
_cell.angle_gamma   90.00
#
_symmetry.space_group_name_H-M   'P 1'
#
loop_
_entity.id
_entity.type
_entity.pdbx_description
1 polymer ?
#
loop_
_entity_poly.entity_id
_entity_poly.type
_entity_poly.pdbx_seq_one_letter_code
_entity_poly.pdbx_strand_id
1 'polypeptide(L)'
;MSGVDFPAWAALAGDSETSRTEWASVVGAWTEPHRRYHDLVHLAAVLGLVDALAAHATDPDAVRLAAWYHDVSYDPRSRDNEQISADRAAIGLVGLVEEARVAEVRRLVLLTAGHDPEPDDANGAVLCDADLAVLASPPAAYAGYASAVREEYAHLDDDTFTAGRAAVLEQLLALPRLYRVPEVAEEWTLLARANMAAELSLLRARGAS
;
A
#
# COMPACT_ATOMS: atom_id res chain seq x y z
N MET A 1 -1.68 -12.73 13.79
CA MET A 1 -2.07 -12.38 12.42
C MET A 1 -1.10 -13.13 11.52
N SER A 2 -1.58 -13.94 10.57
CA SER A 2 -0.69 -14.66 9.67
C SER A 2 0.11 -13.65 8.84
N GLY A 3 1.43 -13.80 8.74
CA GLY A 3 2.29 -13.01 7.85
C GLY A 3 2.92 -11.75 8.47
N VAL A 4 2.34 -11.19 9.53
CA VAL A 4 2.96 -10.09 10.29
C VAL A 4 3.54 -10.62 11.60
N ASP A 5 4.69 -11.29 11.49
CA ASP A 5 5.43 -11.80 12.64
C ASP A 5 6.95 -11.72 12.42
N PHE A 6 7.70 -11.88 13.51
CA PHE A 6 9.15 -11.79 13.44
C PHE A 6 9.78 -12.90 12.57
N PRO A 7 9.34 -14.17 12.60
CA PRO A 7 9.86 -15.19 11.69
C PRO A 7 9.75 -14.82 10.20
N ALA A 8 8.61 -14.28 9.76
CA ALA A 8 8.44 -13.81 8.38
C ALA A 8 9.40 -12.67 8.03
N TRP A 9 9.59 -11.71 8.95
CA TRP A 9 10.58 -10.63 8.79
C TRP A 9 12.02 -11.16 8.76
N ALA A 10 12.39 -12.04 9.68
CA ALA A 10 13.73 -12.57 9.83
C ALA A 10 14.17 -13.41 8.62
N ALA A 11 13.23 -14.01 7.90
CA ALA A 11 13.51 -14.66 6.62
C ALA A 11 14.04 -13.68 5.55
N LEU A 12 13.70 -12.40 5.66
CA LEU A 12 14.08 -11.34 4.70
C LEU A 12 15.30 -10.54 5.16
N ALA A 13 15.37 -10.21 6.45
CA ALA A 13 16.34 -9.28 7.05
C ALA A 13 17.27 -9.92 8.09
N GLY A 14 17.26 -11.26 8.18
CA GLY A 14 18.08 -12.05 9.10
C GLY A 14 17.55 -12.09 10.55
N ASP A 15 18.05 -13.04 11.33
CA ASP A 15 17.79 -13.14 12.77
C ASP A 15 18.97 -12.57 13.57
N SER A 16 18.88 -11.28 13.86
CA SER A 16 19.85 -10.54 14.69
C SER A 16 19.11 -9.62 15.67
N GLU A 17 19.81 -9.13 16.69
CA GLU A 17 19.25 -8.14 17.62
C GLU A 17 18.83 -6.86 16.86
N THR A 18 19.69 -6.38 15.95
CA THR A 18 19.38 -5.23 15.08
C THR A 18 18.10 -5.47 14.26
N SER A 19 17.96 -6.65 13.65
CA SER A 19 16.77 -7.02 12.88
C SER A 19 15.51 -7.06 13.75
N ARG A 20 15.60 -7.57 14.98
CA ARG A 20 14.48 -7.58 15.95
C ARG A 20 14.06 -6.17 16.36
N THR A 21 15.03 -5.28 16.60
CA THR A 21 14.77 -3.87 16.92
C THR A 21 14.10 -3.16 15.75
N GLU A 22 14.58 -3.36 14.53
CA GLU A 22 13.99 -2.75 13.34
C GLU A 22 12.57 -3.26 13.09
N TRP A 23 12.35 -4.58 13.14
CA TRP A 23 11.02 -5.18 13.04
C TRP A 23 10.04 -4.59 14.06
N ALA A 24 10.46 -4.49 15.33
CA ALA A 24 9.63 -3.91 16.37
C ALA A 24 9.31 -2.42 16.11
N SER A 25 10.25 -1.66 15.52
CA SER A 25 10.02 -0.27 15.12
C SER A 25 9.01 -0.17 13.98
N VAL A 26 9.15 -1.00 12.94
CA VAL A 26 8.22 -1.06 11.80
C VAL A 26 6.83 -1.44 12.28
N VAL A 27 6.68 -2.53 13.05
CA VAL A 27 5.38 -2.95 13.61
C VAL A 27 4.80 -1.85 14.50
N GLY A 28 5.63 -1.20 15.32
CA GLY A 28 5.21 -0.07 16.16
C GLY A 28 4.55 1.04 15.34
N ALA A 29 5.13 1.40 14.19
CA ALA A 29 4.60 2.43 13.31
C ALA A 29 3.23 2.04 12.71
N TRP A 30 3.08 0.78 12.28
CA TRP A 30 1.78 0.27 11.79
C TRP A 30 0.69 0.16 12.87
N THR A 31 1.05 0.21 14.16
CA THR A 31 0.11 0.17 15.30
C THR A 31 -0.28 1.53 15.84
N GLU A 32 0.13 2.62 15.20
CA GLU A 32 -0.18 3.96 15.68
C GLU A 32 -1.70 4.21 15.75
N PRO A 33 -2.21 4.78 16.86
CA PRO A 33 -3.65 4.78 17.16
C PRO A 33 -4.51 5.68 16.25
N HIS A 34 -3.90 6.52 15.39
CA HIS A 34 -4.62 7.32 14.40
C HIS A 34 -4.94 6.56 13.11
N ARG A 35 -4.28 5.42 12.85
CA ARG A 35 -4.52 4.59 11.67
C ARG A 35 -5.87 3.87 11.79
N ARG A 36 -6.59 3.77 10.68
CA ARG A 36 -7.88 3.06 10.59
C ARG A 36 -7.90 2.09 9.42
N TYR A 37 -7.39 2.50 8.27
CA TYR A 37 -7.19 1.63 7.13
C TYR A 37 -5.73 1.21 7.02
N HIS A 38 -4.79 2.16 7.14
CA HIS A 38 -3.37 1.92 6.95
C HIS A 38 -2.74 1.31 8.21
N ASP A 39 -3.24 0.15 8.65
CA ASP A 39 -2.87 -0.55 9.88
C ASP A 39 -2.29 -1.96 9.62
N LEU A 40 -2.11 -2.76 10.68
CA LEU A 40 -1.58 -4.12 10.56
C LEU A 40 -2.48 -5.09 9.77
N VAL A 41 -3.79 -4.81 9.63
CA VAL A 41 -4.69 -5.61 8.80
C VAL A 41 -4.41 -5.34 7.33
N HIS A 42 -4.23 -4.08 6.93
CA HIS A 42 -3.81 -3.72 5.57
C HIS A 42 -2.45 -4.32 5.25
N LEU A 43 -1.44 -4.13 6.11
CA LEU A 43 -0.12 -4.73 5.91
C LEU A 43 -0.18 -6.24 5.71
N ALA A 44 -0.96 -6.96 6.55
CA ALA A 44 -1.11 -8.40 6.42
C ALA A 44 -1.77 -8.80 5.08
N ALA A 45 -2.75 -8.03 4.61
CA ALA A 45 -3.40 -8.26 3.33
C ALA A 45 -2.43 -8.06 2.15
N VAL A 46 -1.65 -6.97 2.17
CA VAL A 46 -0.63 -6.69 1.14
C VAL A 46 0.42 -7.78 1.11
N LEU A 47 1.00 -8.16 2.26
CA LEU A 47 2.00 -9.24 2.34
C LEU A 47 1.46 -10.57 1.81
N GLY A 48 0.22 -10.93 2.16
CA GLY A 48 -0.42 -12.15 1.67
C GLY A 48 -0.62 -12.16 0.15
N LEU A 49 -0.94 -11.00 -0.44
CA LEU A 49 -1.08 -10.86 -1.90
C LEU A 49 0.26 -10.83 -2.61
N VAL A 50 1.28 -10.18 -2.03
CA VAL A 50 2.66 -10.27 -2.53
C VAL A 50 3.12 -11.73 -2.58
N ASP A 51 2.80 -12.53 -1.56
CA ASP A 51 3.10 -13.96 -1.55
C ASP A 51 2.37 -14.74 -2.64
N ALA A 52 1.07 -14.45 -2.84
CA ALA A 52 0.27 -15.08 -3.88
C ALA A 52 0.77 -14.74 -5.29
N LEU A 53 1.27 -13.52 -5.50
CA LEU A 53 1.73 -13.02 -6.79
C LEU A 53 3.26 -13.13 -6.96
N ALA A 54 3.98 -13.73 -6.00
CA ALA A 54 5.44 -13.73 -5.95
C ALA A 54 6.11 -14.32 -7.20
N ALA A 55 5.45 -15.26 -7.89
CA ALA A 55 5.94 -15.85 -9.15
C ALA A 55 6.06 -14.82 -10.30
N HIS A 56 5.43 -13.66 -10.18
CA HIS A 56 5.51 -12.56 -11.14
C HIS A 56 6.58 -11.52 -10.81
N ALA A 57 7.18 -11.55 -9.61
CA ALA A 57 8.24 -10.63 -9.22
C ALA A 57 9.62 -11.18 -9.59
N THR A 58 10.55 -10.28 -9.92
CA THR A 58 11.96 -10.61 -10.18
C THR A 58 12.79 -10.70 -8.90
N ASP A 59 12.45 -9.91 -7.88
CA ASP A 59 12.95 -10.05 -6.51
C ASP A 59 11.78 -10.00 -5.52
N PRO A 60 11.11 -11.15 -5.26
CA PRO A 60 9.99 -11.22 -4.33
C PRO A 60 10.34 -10.75 -2.91
N ASP A 61 11.58 -10.89 -2.47
CA ASP A 61 12.01 -10.46 -1.13
C ASP A 61 12.10 -8.94 -1.05
N ALA A 62 12.58 -8.28 -2.10
CA ALA A 62 12.53 -6.82 -2.19
C ALA A 62 11.09 -6.31 -2.18
N VAL A 63 10.16 -6.98 -2.87
CA VAL A 63 8.73 -6.62 -2.86
C VAL A 63 8.11 -6.79 -1.47
N ARG A 64 8.41 -7.88 -0.76
CA ARG A 64 7.95 -8.08 0.62
C ARG A 64 8.48 -7.01 1.57
N LEU A 65 9.78 -6.70 1.49
CA LEU A 65 10.37 -5.62 2.27
C LEU A 65 9.72 -4.27 1.93
N ALA A 66 9.49 -3.97 0.65
CA ALA A 66 8.77 -2.76 0.27
C ALA A 66 7.34 -2.73 0.84
N ALA A 67 6.62 -3.86 0.86
CA ALA A 67 5.33 -3.95 1.52
C ALA A 67 5.40 -3.66 3.03
N TRP A 68 6.43 -4.13 3.74
CA TRP A 68 6.65 -3.77 5.15
C TRP A 68 6.84 -2.27 5.38
N TYR A 69 7.43 -1.57 4.39
CA TYR A 69 7.81 -0.17 4.52
C TYR A 69 6.86 0.84 3.86
N HIS A 70 5.97 0.44 2.92
CA HIS A 70 5.29 1.41 2.03
C HIS A 70 4.55 2.54 2.77
N ASP A 71 3.81 2.22 3.84
CA ASP A 71 3.18 3.21 4.73
C ASP A 71 3.73 3.16 6.17
N VAL A 72 5.02 2.80 6.34
CA VAL A 72 5.63 2.80 7.67
C VAL A 72 5.58 4.20 8.30
N SER A 73 5.66 5.26 7.49
CA SER A 73 5.30 6.61 7.90
C SER A 73 3.94 6.96 7.30
N TYR A 74 3.00 7.38 8.14
CA TYR A 74 1.67 7.77 7.68
C TYR A 74 1.10 8.90 8.52
N ASP A 75 1.06 10.09 7.94
CA ASP A 75 0.28 11.22 8.43
C ASP A 75 -0.68 11.68 7.31
N PRO A 76 -2.01 11.57 7.49
CA PRO A 76 -3.01 12.06 6.54
C PRO A 76 -2.89 13.57 6.20
N ARG A 77 -2.10 14.34 6.96
CA ARG A 77 -1.84 15.77 6.70
C ARG A 77 -0.59 16.01 5.85
N SER A 78 0.26 15.00 5.72
CA SER A 78 1.53 15.07 5.00
C SER A 78 1.35 14.71 3.53
N ARG A 79 2.20 15.28 2.67
CA ARG A 79 2.33 14.90 1.25
C ARG A 79 3.61 14.11 0.98
N ASP A 80 4.40 13.88 2.01
CA ASP A 80 5.75 13.31 1.91
C ASP A 80 5.82 11.90 2.52
N ASN A 81 4.68 11.25 2.75
CA ASN A 81 4.60 9.96 3.44
C ASN A 81 5.47 8.90 2.75
N GLU A 82 5.36 8.76 1.43
CA GLU A 82 6.10 7.78 0.64
C GLU A 82 7.60 8.09 0.65
N GLN A 83 7.99 9.36 0.59
CA GLN A 83 9.39 9.77 0.67
C GLN A 83 9.99 9.46 2.05
N ILE A 84 9.27 9.76 3.13
CA ILE A 84 9.70 9.46 4.50
C ILE A 84 9.77 7.94 4.72
N SER A 85 8.78 7.19 4.25
CA SER A 85 8.75 5.72 4.29
C SER A 85 9.93 5.11 3.53
N ALA A 86 10.24 5.63 2.34
CA ALA A 86 11.36 5.17 1.53
C ALA A 86 12.71 5.45 2.21
N ASP A 87 12.88 6.62 2.83
CA ASP A 87 14.09 6.96 3.56
C ASP A 87 14.21 6.17 4.88
N ARG A 88 13.08 5.88 5.54
CA ARG A 88 13.03 4.93 6.67
C ARG A 88 13.51 3.54 6.27
N ALA A 89 13.04 3.03 5.12
CA ALA A 89 13.50 1.74 4.59
C ALA A 89 15.00 1.76 4.27
N ALA A 90 15.47 2.84 3.64
CA ALA A 90 16.87 2.99 3.26
C ALA A 90 17.83 2.97 4.46
N ILE A 91 17.39 3.49 5.61
CA ILE A 91 18.17 3.51 6.86
C ILE A 91 18.01 2.20 7.63
N GLY A 92 16.76 1.72 7.81
CA GLY A 92 16.44 0.56 8.64
C GLY A 92 17.04 -0.76 8.12
N LEU A 93 17.22 -0.87 6.80
CA LEU A 93 17.73 -2.07 6.15
C LEU A 93 19.27 -2.12 6.02
N VAL A 94 19.99 -1.05 6.38
CA VAL A 94 21.46 -1.02 6.26
C VAL A 94 22.09 -2.11 7.13
N GLY A 95 22.89 -2.97 6.49
CA GLY A 95 23.56 -4.08 7.16
C GLY A 95 22.66 -5.26 7.52
N LEU A 96 21.35 -5.19 7.20
CA LEU A 96 20.42 -6.32 7.28
C LEU A 96 20.26 -7.02 5.92
N VAL A 97 20.38 -6.28 4.82
CA VAL A 97 20.35 -6.80 3.44
C VAL A 97 21.39 -6.12 2.55
N GLU A 98 21.62 -6.66 1.36
CA GLU A 98 22.54 -6.11 0.35
C GLU A 98 22.09 -4.71 -0.12
N GLU A 99 23.04 -3.81 -0.40
CA GLU A 99 22.77 -2.42 -0.80
C GLU A 99 21.85 -2.30 -2.02
N ALA A 100 22.00 -3.22 -2.99
CA ALA A 100 21.15 -3.27 -4.17
C ALA A 100 19.68 -3.54 -3.82
N ARG A 101 19.42 -4.37 -2.81
CA ARG A 101 18.06 -4.66 -2.33
C ARG A 101 17.49 -3.46 -1.57
N VAL A 102 18.31 -2.76 -0.77
CA VAL A 102 17.89 -1.50 -0.13
C VAL A 102 17.45 -0.47 -1.18
N ALA A 103 18.22 -0.31 -2.25
CA ALA A 103 17.90 0.61 -3.34
C ALA A 103 16.58 0.24 -4.04
N GLU A 104 16.35 -1.05 -4.29
CA GLU A 104 15.10 -1.52 -4.90
C GLU A 104 13.89 -1.33 -3.97
N VAL A 105 14.01 -1.67 -2.68
CA VAL A 105 12.95 -1.41 -1.69
C VAL A 105 12.59 0.07 -1.66
N ARG A 106 13.59 0.96 -1.61
CA ARG A 106 13.37 2.41 -1.63
C ARG A 106 12.63 2.86 -2.90
N ARG A 107 13.03 2.34 -4.08
CA ARG A 107 12.37 2.65 -5.35
C ARG A 107 10.91 2.19 -5.36
N LEU A 108 10.65 0.98 -4.88
CA LEU A 108 9.30 0.40 -4.82
C LEU A 108 8.40 1.15 -3.85
N VAL A 109 8.90 1.58 -2.69
CA VAL A 109 8.13 2.42 -1.76
C VAL A 109 7.79 3.78 -2.39
N LEU A 110 8.72 4.42 -3.11
CA LEU A 110 8.41 5.67 -3.81
C LEU A 110 7.37 5.48 -4.93
N LEU A 111 7.34 4.30 -5.56
CA LEU A 111 6.41 4.00 -6.64
C LEU A 111 4.95 3.99 -6.17
N THR A 112 4.67 3.72 -4.89
CA THR A 112 3.30 3.72 -4.35
C THR A 112 2.69 5.12 -4.25
N ALA A 113 3.44 6.20 -4.48
CA ALA A 113 2.85 7.55 -4.56
C ALA A 113 1.95 7.72 -5.81
N GLY A 114 2.25 6.98 -6.88
CA GLY A 114 1.51 7.05 -8.15
C GLY A 114 0.83 5.75 -8.57
N HIS A 115 1.26 4.62 -8.01
CA HIS A 115 0.82 3.26 -8.38
C HIS A 115 0.90 2.98 -9.89
N ASP A 116 1.89 3.60 -10.56
CA ASP A 116 2.06 3.52 -12.02
C ASP A 116 3.42 2.90 -12.41
N PRO A 117 3.64 1.60 -12.15
CA PRO A 117 4.84 0.91 -12.65
C PRO A 117 4.94 0.96 -14.18
N GLU A 118 6.18 1.05 -14.67
CA GLU A 118 6.46 0.86 -16.09
C GLU A 118 6.04 -0.55 -16.55
N PRO A 119 5.74 -0.76 -17.85
CA PRO A 119 5.24 -2.05 -18.34
C PRO A 119 6.15 -3.26 -18.08
N ASP A 120 7.46 -3.05 -17.93
CA ASP A 120 8.47 -4.08 -17.63
C ASP A 120 8.91 -4.12 -16.15
N ASP A 121 8.32 -3.28 -15.29
CA ASP A 121 8.57 -3.27 -13.85
C ASP A 121 7.77 -4.36 -13.13
N ALA A 122 8.30 -5.58 -13.18
CA ALA A 122 7.70 -6.77 -12.56
C ALA A 122 7.52 -6.65 -11.03
N ASN A 123 8.50 -6.08 -10.34
CA ASN A 123 8.43 -5.90 -8.88
C ASN A 123 7.40 -4.83 -8.50
N GLY A 124 7.41 -3.70 -9.21
CA GLY A 124 6.43 -2.63 -9.03
C GLY A 124 5.01 -3.08 -9.33
N ALA A 125 4.82 -3.87 -10.39
CA ALA A 125 3.53 -4.47 -10.73
C ALA A 125 2.97 -5.30 -9.57
N VAL A 126 3.78 -6.17 -8.95
CA VAL A 126 3.33 -6.98 -7.82
C VAL A 126 2.99 -6.12 -6.60
N LEU A 127 3.84 -5.15 -6.24
CA LEU A 127 3.57 -4.28 -5.09
C LEU A 127 2.31 -3.44 -5.28
N CYS A 128 2.18 -2.74 -6.41
CA CYS A 128 1.06 -1.86 -6.67
C CYS A 128 -0.25 -2.64 -6.81
N ASP A 129 -0.24 -3.81 -7.46
CA ASP A 129 -1.44 -4.64 -7.56
C ASP A 129 -1.87 -5.14 -6.17
N ALA A 130 -0.93 -5.57 -5.33
CA ALA A 130 -1.21 -6.03 -3.97
C ALA A 130 -1.75 -4.91 -3.07
N ASP A 131 -1.15 -3.71 -3.12
CA ASP A 131 -1.57 -2.55 -2.34
C ASP A 131 -2.96 -2.03 -2.75
N LEU A 132 -3.23 -1.97 -4.07
CA LEU A 132 -4.52 -1.52 -4.60
C LEU A 132 -5.61 -2.61 -4.60
N ALA A 133 -5.33 -3.84 -4.18
CA ALA A 133 -6.27 -4.95 -4.29
C ALA A 133 -7.59 -4.72 -3.52
N VAL A 134 -7.59 -3.89 -2.47
CA VAL A 134 -8.80 -3.52 -1.73
C VAL A 134 -9.86 -2.89 -2.64
N LEU A 135 -9.45 -2.21 -3.72
CA LEU A 135 -10.37 -1.57 -4.65
C LEU A 135 -11.22 -2.61 -5.38
N ALA A 136 -10.65 -3.79 -5.65
CA ALA A 136 -11.33 -4.93 -6.27
C ALA A 136 -12.11 -5.82 -5.29
N SER A 137 -12.18 -5.46 -4.00
CA SER A 137 -12.89 -6.25 -2.99
C SER A 137 -14.41 -6.25 -3.20
N PRO A 138 -15.15 -7.21 -2.60
CA PRO A 138 -16.60 -7.18 -2.62
C PRO A 138 -17.16 -5.85 -2.09
N PRO A 139 -18.31 -5.34 -2.60
CA PRO A 139 -18.77 -3.98 -2.30
C PRO A 139 -18.90 -3.64 -0.80
N ALA A 140 -19.25 -4.62 0.04
CA ALA A 140 -19.33 -4.44 1.48
C ALA A 140 -17.94 -4.20 2.14
N ALA A 141 -16.91 -4.92 1.67
CA ALA A 141 -15.53 -4.72 2.14
C ALA A 141 -14.98 -3.38 1.64
N TYR A 142 -15.23 -3.03 0.37
CA TYR A 142 -14.87 -1.73 -0.18
C TYR A 142 -15.49 -0.56 0.61
N ALA A 143 -16.78 -0.68 0.98
CA ALA A 143 -17.44 0.34 1.80
C ALA A 143 -16.79 0.49 3.19
N GLY A 144 -16.32 -0.61 3.79
CA GLY A 144 -15.54 -0.58 5.03
C GLY A 144 -14.21 0.16 4.85
N TYR A 145 -13.48 -0.15 3.78
CA TYR A 145 -12.25 0.57 3.38
C TYR A 145 -12.50 2.08 3.22
N ALA A 146 -13.49 2.48 2.42
CA ALA A 146 -13.80 3.89 2.18
C ALA A 146 -14.20 4.62 3.48
N SER A 147 -14.91 3.95 4.39
CA SER A 147 -15.25 4.51 5.71
C SER A 147 -14.01 4.70 6.59
N ALA A 148 -13.11 3.71 6.63
CA ALA A 148 -11.88 3.79 7.40
C ALA A 148 -10.97 4.93 6.89
N VAL A 149 -10.86 5.09 5.56
CA VAL A 149 -10.18 6.24 4.96
C VAL A 149 -10.85 7.55 5.36
N ARG A 150 -12.20 7.64 5.35
CA ARG A 150 -12.89 8.87 5.80
C ARG A 150 -12.52 9.23 7.24
N GLU A 151 -12.38 8.25 8.13
CA GLU A 151 -11.99 8.45 9.52
C GLU A 151 -10.55 8.98 9.67
N GLU A 152 -9.59 8.49 8.87
CA GLU A 152 -8.20 9.01 8.88
C GLU A 152 -8.14 10.48 8.48
N TYR A 153 -9.06 10.90 7.62
CA TYR A 153 -9.20 12.29 7.17
C TYR A 153 -10.30 13.07 7.93
N ALA A 154 -10.74 12.62 9.12
CA ALA A 154 -11.77 13.30 9.92
C ALA A 154 -11.40 14.73 10.35
N HIS A 155 -10.14 15.11 10.19
CA HIS A 155 -9.65 16.47 10.41
C HIS A 155 -10.00 17.45 9.28
N LEU A 156 -10.44 16.95 8.11
CA LEU A 156 -10.94 17.74 7.00
C LEU A 156 -12.47 17.87 7.07
N ASP A 157 -12.99 19.02 6.69
CA ASP A 157 -14.41 19.19 6.38
C ASP A 157 -14.83 18.31 5.19
N ASP A 158 -16.14 18.11 5.05
CA ASP A 158 -16.68 17.16 4.07
C ASP A 158 -16.42 17.59 2.62
N ASP A 159 -16.42 18.89 2.32
CA ASP A 159 -16.17 19.40 0.97
C ASP A 159 -14.70 19.18 0.58
N THR A 160 -13.78 19.52 1.47
CA THR A 160 -12.34 19.32 1.26
C THR A 160 -12.00 17.84 1.13
N PHE A 161 -12.56 16.98 2.01
CA PHE A 161 -12.38 15.54 1.89
C PHE A 161 -12.95 15.00 0.58
N THR A 162 -14.17 15.40 0.21
CA THR A 162 -14.86 14.94 -0.99
C THR A 162 -14.06 15.30 -2.24
N ALA A 163 -13.58 16.53 -2.36
CA ALA A 163 -12.75 16.97 -3.48
C ALA A 163 -11.43 16.18 -3.56
N GLY A 164 -10.73 16.02 -2.43
CA GLY A 164 -9.47 15.28 -2.38
C GLY A 164 -9.63 13.80 -2.70
N ARG A 165 -10.63 13.14 -2.09
CA ARG A 165 -10.93 11.73 -2.33
C ARG A 165 -11.35 11.49 -3.78
N ALA A 166 -12.19 12.35 -4.35
CA ALA A 166 -12.58 12.25 -5.75
C ALA A 166 -11.37 12.37 -6.68
N ALA A 167 -10.44 13.30 -6.42
CA ALA A 167 -9.22 13.46 -7.21
C ALA A 167 -8.34 12.19 -7.19
N VAL A 168 -8.18 11.54 -6.03
CA VAL A 168 -7.45 10.27 -5.91
C VAL A 168 -8.11 9.16 -6.75
N LEU A 169 -9.43 9.00 -6.62
CA LEU A 169 -10.16 7.97 -7.39
C LEU A 169 -10.11 8.24 -8.90
N GLU A 170 -10.21 9.49 -9.32
CA GLU A 170 -10.08 9.89 -10.72
C GLU A 170 -8.67 9.63 -11.27
N GLN A 171 -7.63 9.92 -10.49
CA GLN A 171 -6.24 9.61 -10.85
C GLN A 171 -6.07 8.10 -11.06
N LEU A 172 -6.52 7.26 -10.11
CA LEU A 172 -6.44 5.80 -10.24
C LEU A 172 -7.23 5.28 -11.45
N LEU A 173 -8.42 5.81 -11.70
CA LEU A 173 -9.24 5.44 -12.86
C LEU A 173 -8.62 5.84 -14.20
N ALA A 174 -7.79 6.88 -14.21
CA ALA A 174 -7.09 7.40 -15.37
C ALA A 174 -5.81 6.61 -15.71
N LEU A 175 -5.32 5.74 -14.82
CA LEU A 175 -4.19 4.86 -15.11
C LEU A 175 -4.47 4.02 -16.37
N PRO A 176 -3.51 3.91 -17.31
CA PRO A 176 -3.66 3.08 -18.52
C PRO A 176 -3.97 1.62 -18.17
N ARG A 177 -3.35 1.13 -17.09
CA ARG A 177 -3.60 -0.18 -16.48
C ARG A 177 -3.65 0.02 -14.98
N LEU A 178 -4.80 -0.27 -14.36
CA LEU A 178 -4.95 -0.20 -12.90
C LEU A 178 -4.22 -1.37 -12.22
N TYR A 179 -4.38 -2.56 -12.80
CA TYR A 179 -3.67 -3.77 -12.39
C TYR A 179 -2.84 -4.32 -13.55
N ARG A 180 -1.67 -4.89 -13.24
CA ARG A 180 -0.65 -5.30 -14.24
C ARG A 180 -0.43 -6.80 -14.30
N VAL A 181 -0.55 -7.50 -13.17
CA VAL A 181 -0.30 -8.94 -13.08
C VAL A 181 -1.37 -9.71 -13.86
N PRO A 182 -1.00 -10.44 -14.93
CA PRO A 182 -1.98 -11.00 -15.86
C PRO A 182 -3.04 -11.92 -15.24
N GLU A 183 -2.69 -12.64 -14.18
CA GLU A 183 -3.59 -13.59 -13.51
C GLU A 183 -4.81 -12.91 -12.87
N VAL A 184 -4.65 -11.69 -12.36
CA VAL A 184 -5.69 -10.98 -11.60
C VAL A 184 -6.21 -9.73 -12.31
N ALA A 185 -5.43 -9.19 -13.26
CA ALA A 185 -5.64 -7.83 -13.76
C ALA A 185 -7.01 -7.59 -14.39
N GLU A 186 -7.55 -8.53 -15.16
CA GLU A 186 -8.85 -8.35 -15.83
C GLU A 186 -9.99 -8.30 -14.81
N GLU A 187 -10.10 -9.31 -13.94
CA GLU A 187 -11.15 -9.41 -12.94
C GLU A 187 -11.08 -8.24 -11.94
N TRP A 188 -9.89 -7.96 -11.41
CA TRP A 188 -9.72 -6.90 -10.43
C TRP A 188 -10.00 -5.52 -11.02
N THR A 189 -9.60 -5.27 -12.27
CA THR A 189 -9.91 -3.98 -12.93
C THR A 189 -11.41 -3.77 -13.05
N LEU A 190 -12.18 -4.80 -13.42
CA LEU A 190 -13.63 -4.71 -13.54
C LEU A 190 -14.28 -4.37 -12.19
N LEU A 191 -13.90 -5.09 -11.13
CA LEU A 191 -14.44 -4.88 -9.78
C LEU A 191 -14.06 -3.51 -9.22
N ALA A 192 -12.78 -3.13 -9.33
CA ALA A 192 -12.29 -1.85 -8.84
C ALA A 192 -12.91 -0.64 -9.53
N ARG A 193 -13.08 -0.71 -10.86
CA ARG A 193 -13.75 0.36 -11.60
C ARG A 193 -15.22 0.51 -11.17
N ALA A 194 -15.92 -0.59 -10.93
CA ALA A 194 -17.30 -0.55 -10.44
C ALA A 194 -17.39 0.09 -9.04
N ASN A 195 -16.53 -0.32 -8.11
CA ASN A 195 -16.50 0.22 -6.75
C ASN A 195 -16.13 1.71 -6.72
N MET A 196 -15.06 2.11 -7.40
CA MET A 196 -14.61 3.52 -7.43
C MET A 196 -15.64 4.43 -8.12
N ALA A 197 -16.29 3.97 -9.20
CA ALA A 197 -17.35 4.74 -9.85
C ALA A 197 -18.60 4.92 -8.95
N ALA A 198 -18.94 3.89 -8.17
CA ALA A 198 -20.02 3.99 -7.18
C ALA A 198 -19.66 4.99 -6.07
N GLU A 199 -18.44 4.95 -5.54
CA GLU A 199 -17.97 5.92 -4.54
C GLU A 199 -17.98 7.35 -5.09
N LEU A 200 -17.43 7.58 -6.29
CA LEU A 200 -17.46 8.89 -6.95
C LEU A 200 -18.88 9.44 -7.12
N SER A 201 -19.83 8.58 -7.47
CA SER A 201 -21.23 8.98 -7.63
C SER A 201 -21.83 9.44 -6.30
N LEU A 202 -21.53 8.73 -5.20
CA LEU A 202 -21.99 9.09 -3.86
C LEU A 202 -21.34 10.39 -3.35
N LEU A 203 -20.04 10.56 -3.58
CA LEU A 203 -19.29 11.75 -3.21
C LEU A 203 -19.85 13.00 -3.91
N ARG A 204 -20.09 12.93 -5.23
CA ARG A 204 -20.64 14.03 -6.02
C ARG A 204 -22.09 14.37 -5.66
N ALA A 205 -22.91 13.38 -5.29
CA ALA A 205 -24.28 13.63 -4.83
C ALA A 205 -24.32 14.39 -3.50
N ARG A 206 -23.34 14.15 -2.60
CA ARG A 206 -23.24 14.84 -1.31
C ARG A 206 -22.80 16.29 -1.45
N GLY A 207 -21.81 16.58 -2.30
CA GLY A 207 -21.33 17.96 -2.52
C GLY A 207 -22.30 18.86 -3.29
N ALA A 208 -23.37 18.31 -3.87
CA ALA A 208 -24.42 19.08 -4.56
C ALA A 208 -25.62 19.41 -3.65
N SER A 209 -25.63 18.93 -2.40
CA SER A 209 -26.68 19.14 -1.39
C SER A 209 -26.30 20.21 -0.40
#